data_AF-D5PDI5-F1
#
_entry.id   AF-D5PDI5-F1
#
_cell.length_a   1.000
_cell.length_b   1.000
_cell.length_c   1.000
_cell.angle_alpha   90.00
_cell.angle_beta   90.00
_cell.angle_gamma   90.00
#
_symmetry.space_group_name_H-M   'P 1'
#
loop_
_entity.id
_entity.type
_entity.pdbx_description
1 polymer ?
#
loop_
_entity_poly.entity_id
_entity_poly.type
_entity_poly.pdbx_seq_one_letter_code
_entity_poly.pdbx_strand_id
1 'polypeptide(L)' 'MTPDYAIVIPTVGRDSLRHLLVALQHGSGPAPAEVVVVDDRPRPAPGLPVGDMPVR' A
#
# COMPACT_ATOMS: atom_id res chain seq x y z
N MET A 1 -4.16 -16.10 18.23
CA MET A 1 -3.73 -14.71 18.03
C MET A 1 -3.39 -14.54 16.58
N THR A 2 -4.05 -13.64 15.86
CA THR A 2 -3.52 -13.16 14.59
C THR A 2 -2.32 -12.28 14.91
N PRO A 3 -1.13 -12.54 14.31
CA PRO A 3 0.01 -11.67 14.51
C PRO A 3 -0.34 -10.26 14.03
N ASP A 4 0.07 -9.26 14.80
CA ASP A 4 -0.01 -7.87 14.35
C ASP A 4 1.16 -7.62 13.39
N TYR A 5 0.85 -7.07 12.23
CA TYR A 5 1.84 -6.82 11.20
C TYR A 5 1.46 -5.63 10.31
N ALA A 6 2.50 -4.93 9.86
CA ALA A 6 2.39 -3.87 8.87
C ALA A 6 3.03 -4.32 7.55
N ILE A 7 2.53 -3.79 6.44
CA ILE A 7 3.12 -3.96 5.11
C ILE A 7 3.73 -2.62 4.71
N VAL A 8 5.03 -2.60 4.42
CA VAL A 8 5.74 -1.41 3.92
C VAL A 8 6.06 -1.61 2.45
N ILE A 9 5.55 -0.71 1.60
CA ILE A 9 5.84 -0.68 0.17
C ILE A 9 6.86 0.44 -0.05
N PRO A 10 8.12 0.11 -0.37
CA PRO A 10 9.24 1.05 -0.26
C PRO A 10 9.35 2.04 -1.42
N THR A 11 8.50 1.92 -2.44
CA THR A 11 8.64 2.67 -3.67
C THR A 11 7.30 2.91 -4.36
N VAL A 12 7.19 4.05 -5.01
CA VAL A 12 5.99 4.48 -5.72
C VAL A 12 6.27 4.71 -7.21
N GLY A 13 5.22 4.99 -7.99
CA GLY A 13 5.36 5.30 -9.42
C GLY A 13 5.50 4.08 -10.34
N ARG A 14 5.37 2.86 -9.81
CA ARG A 14 5.23 1.64 -10.60
C ARG A 14 3.75 1.28 -10.80
N ASP A 15 3.37 0.93 -12.01
CA ASP A 15 1.99 0.50 -12.32
C ASP A 15 1.53 -0.69 -11.46
N SER A 16 2.47 -1.55 -11.06
CA SER A 16 2.21 -2.70 -10.19
C SER A 16 1.71 -2.32 -8.79
N LEU A 17 1.95 -1.09 -8.32
CA LEU A 17 1.47 -0.62 -7.01
C LEU A 17 -0.05 -0.71 -6.93
N ARG A 18 -0.76 -0.27 -7.99
CA ARG A 18 -2.23 -0.34 -8.04
C ARG A 18 -2.71 -1.79 -7.95
N HIS A 19 -2.09 -2.71 -8.69
CA HIS A 19 -2.44 -4.12 -8.65
C HIS A 19 -2.20 -4.74 -7.27
N LEU A 20 -1.10 -4.39 -6.62
CA LEU A 20 -0.80 -4.84 -5.26
C LEU A 20 -1.87 -4.36 -4.26
N LEU A 21 -2.24 -3.07 -4.29
CA LEU A 21 -3.24 -2.52 -3.37
C LEU A 21 -4.61 -3.19 -3.54
N VAL A 22 -5.04 -3.44 -4.78
CA VAL A 22 -6.27 -4.19 -5.07
C VAL A 22 -6.18 -5.63 -4.54
N ALA A 23 -5.05 -6.30 -4.76
CA ALA A 23 -4.85 -7.67 -4.28
C ALA A 23 -4.87 -7.75 -2.75
N LEU A 24 -4.28 -6.76 -2.05
CA LEU A 24 -4.33 -6.67 -0.59
C LEU A 24 -5.76 -6.47 -0.07
N GLN A 25 -6.57 -5.67 -0.76
CA GLN A 25 -7.97 -5.43 -0.38
C GLN A 25 -8.87 -6.67 -0.52
N HIS A 26 -8.53 -7.57 -1.45
CA HIS A 26 -9.29 -8.80 -1.73
C HIS A 26 -8.60 -10.08 -1.21
N GLY A 27 -7.49 -9.95 -0.49
CA GLY A 27 -6.69 -11.08 -0.03
C GLY A 27 -7.43 -11.94 1.01
N SER A 28 -7.24 -13.25 0.93
CA SER A 28 -7.73 -14.20 1.94
C SER A 28 -6.68 -14.40 3.02
N GLY A 29 -6.86 -13.77 4.18
CA GLY A 29 -5.96 -13.90 5.33
C GLY A 29 -6.24 -12.85 6.40
N PRO A 30 -5.52 -12.87 7.53
CA PRO A 30 -5.56 -11.79 8.50
C PRO A 30 -5.20 -10.47 7.81
N ALA A 31 -6.01 -9.43 7.95
CA ALA A 31 -5.67 -8.11 7.44
C ALA A 31 -4.45 -7.54 8.19
N PRO A 32 -3.55 -6.82 7.51
CA PRO A 32 -2.51 -6.06 8.18
C PRO A 32 -3.15 -4.95 9.02
N ALA A 33 -2.50 -4.56 10.12
CA ALA A 33 -2.93 -3.40 10.88
C ALA A 33 -2.69 -2.09 10.12
N GLU A 34 -1.69 -2.07 9.23
CA GLU A 34 -1.31 -0.89 8.46
C GLU A 34 -0.67 -1.27 7.13
N VAL A 35 -0.96 -0.48 6.09
CA VAL A 35 -0.23 -0.48 4.82
C VAL A 35 0.40 0.90 4.65
N VAL A 36 1.73 0.94 4.71
CA VAL A 36 2.54 2.17 4.56
C VAL A 36 3.12 2.21 3.17
N VAL A 37 2.89 3.31 2.46
CA VAL A 37 3.44 3.50 1.10
C VAL A 37 4.43 4.66 1.14
N VAL A 38 5.70 4.34 0.94
CA VAL A 38 6.78 5.34 0.99
C VAL A 38 6.87 6.06 -0.35
N ASP A 39 6.61 7.36 -0.36
CA ASP A 39 6.89 8.21 -1.52
C ASP A 39 8.39 8.49 -1.63
N ASP A 40 9.08 7.65 -2.41
CA ASP A 40 10.53 7.73 -2.65
C ASP A 40 10.89 8.58 -3.89
N ARG A 41 9.92 9.33 -4.47
CA ARG A 41 10.17 10.08 -5.70
C ARG A 41 11.16 11.23 -5.45
N PRO A 42 12.17 11.41 -6.33
CA PRO A 42 13.16 12.47 -6.18
C PRO A 42 12.57 13.88 -6.43
N ARG A 43 11.38 13.96 -7.02
CA ARG A 43 10.64 15.20 -7.25
C ARG A 43 9.20 15.03 -6.77
N PRO A 44 8.60 16.10 -6.22
CA PRO A 44 7.17 16.11 -5.95
C PRO A 44 6.39 15.77 -7.22
N ALA A 45 5.42 14.88 -7.08
CA ALA A 45 4.49 14.54 -8.14
C ALA A 45 3.09 14.39 -7.52
N PRO A 46 2.01 14.37 -8.33
CA PRO A 46 0.66 14.26 -7.82
C PRO A 46 0.50 13.07 -6.87
N GLY A 47 -0.47 13.18 -5.97
CA GLY A 47 -0.82 12.13 -5.01
C GLY A 47 -1.09 10.80 -5.71
N LEU A 48 -0.79 9.70 -5.03
CA LEU A 48 -1.01 8.37 -5.58
C LEU A 48 -2.51 8.10 -5.69
N PRO A 49 -2.99 7.49 -6.78
CA PRO A 49 -4.37 7.04 -6.90
C PRO A 49 -4.55 5.75 -6.08
N VAL A 50 -4.48 5.89 -4.76
CA VAL A 50 -4.93 4.91 -3.78
C VAL A 50 -6.44 5.09 -3.66
N GLY A 51 -7.24 4.04 -3.86
CA GLY A 51 -8.71 4.13 -3.72
C GLY A 51 -9.14 4.35 -2.26
N ASP A 52 -10.26 3.78 -1.83
CA ASP A 52 -10.75 3.90 -0.44
C ASP A 52 -9.90 3.14 0.61
N MET A 53 -8.68 2.73 0.26
CA MET A 53 -7.77 2.06 1.18
C MET A 53 -7.18 3.07 2.17
N PRO A 54 -7.19 2.78 3.49
CA PRO A 54 -6.49 3.61 4.46
C PRO A 54 -4.98 3.39 4.31
N VAL A 55 -4.36 4.19 3.43
CA VAL A 55 -2.90 4.24 3.23
C VAL A 55 -2.35 5.45 4.00
N ARG A 56 -1.24 5.25 4.70
CA ARG A 56 -0.48 6.31 5.38
C ARG A 56 0.83 6.58 4.65
#